data_AF-A0A3B0ZAF4-F1
#
_entry.id   AF-A0A3B0ZAF4-F1
#
_cell.length_a   1.000
_cell.length_b   1.000
_cell.length_c   1.000
_cell.angle_alpha   90.00
_cell.angle_beta   90.00
_cell.angle_gamma   90.00
#
_symmetry.space_group_name_H-M   'P 1'
#
loop_
_entity.id
_entity.type
_entity.pdbx_description
1 polymer ?
#
loop_
_entity_poly.entity_id
_entity_poly.type
_entity_poly.pdbx_seq_one_letter_code
_entity_poly.pdbx_strand_id
1 'polypeptide(L)'
;MINAETFLACPKCGSDLKTSKSRMSCHQCDYALVQKNNIWFPENSKTATDDCFTSFEGTTLRERAQADLSSSRFEYASYVKIIQKALAVCNKGGVILELGAGDGRFTELLLEKHTVIANEINASALLRLRDSVSNPENLFCLCCSFDELPVRK
;
A
#
# COMPACT_ATOMS: atom_id res chain seq x y z
N MET A 1 -6.57 -14.40 3.31
CA MET A 1 -6.53 -13.22 4.19
C MET A 1 -5.11 -13.10 4.71
N ILE A 2 -4.42 -12.00 4.43
CA ILE A 2 -3.01 -11.82 4.76
C ILE A 2 -2.84 -11.67 6.28
N ASN A 3 -1.93 -12.44 6.87
CA ASN A 3 -1.55 -12.22 8.26
C ASN A 3 -0.48 -11.12 8.36
N ALA A 4 -0.93 -9.88 8.49
CA ALA A 4 -0.06 -8.71 8.52
C ALA A 4 0.91 -8.66 9.71
N GLU A 5 0.62 -9.40 10.78
CA GLU A 5 1.50 -9.52 11.95
C GLU A 5 2.85 -10.14 11.61
N THR A 6 2.94 -10.88 10.49
CA THR A 6 4.16 -11.58 10.09
C THR A 6 5.20 -10.70 9.40
N PHE A 7 4.83 -9.49 8.98
CA PHE A 7 5.72 -8.61 8.21
C PHE A 7 5.68 -7.14 8.62
N LEU A 8 4.80 -6.74 9.55
CA LEU A 8 4.77 -5.40 10.12
C LEU A 8 5.43 -5.35 11.51
N ALA A 9 6.07 -4.23 11.82
CA ALA A 9 6.67 -3.96 13.11
C ALA A 9 6.41 -2.52 13.55
N CYS A 10 6.46 -2.28 14.85
CA CYS A 10 6.32 -0.93 15.39
C CYS A 10 7.48 -0.04 14.90
N PRO A 11 7.22 1.10 14.24
CA PRO A 11 8.27 1.98 13.74
C PRO A 11 9.02 2.71 14.86
N LYS A 12 8.46 2.77 16.08
CA LYS A 12 9.08 3.44 17.23
C LYS A 12 10.06 2.55 18.00
N CYS A 13 9.74 1.27 18.17
CA CYS A 13 10.51 0.36 19.04
C CYS A 13 10.88 -0.98 18.39
N GLY A 14 10.48 -1.23 17.14
CA GLY A 14 10.77 -2.47 16.41
C GLY A 14 9.97 -3.70 16.87
N SER A 15 9.19 -3.59 17.95
CA SER A 15 8.38 -4.69 18.47
C SER A 15 7.23 -5.07 17.55
N ASP A 16 6.82 -6.34 17.63
CA ASP A 16 5.71 -6.86 16.85
C ASP A 16 4.39 -6.15 17.18
N LEU A 17 3.55 -6.00 16.15
CA LEU A 17 2.20 -5.46 16.26
C LEU A 17 1.20 -6.61 16.42
N LYS A 18 0.27 -6.47 17.36
CA LYS A 18 -0.81 -7.45 17.58
C LYS A 18 -2.13 -6.91 17.07
N THR A 19 -2.83 -7.72 16.27
CA THR A 19 -4.13 -7.40 15.69
C THR A 19 -5.25 -7.76 16.65
N SER A 20 -6.18 -6.83 16.84
CA SER A 20 -7.44 -7.04 17.52
C SER A 20 -8.54 -6.30 16.77
N LYS A 21 -9.43 -7.05 16.11
CA LYS A 21 -10.50 -6.49 15.27
C LYS A 21 -9.92 -5.55 14.20
N SER A 22 -10.34 -4.29 14.17
CA SER A 22 -9.91 -3.25 13.24
C SER A 22 -8.73 -2.41 13.75
N ARG A 23 -7.92 -2.94 14.68
CA ARG A 23 -6.79 -2.23 15.27
C ARG A 23 -5.57 -3.15 15.41
N MET A 24 -4.38 -2.67 15.03
CA MET A 24 -3.10 -3.32 15.33
C MET A 24 -2.32 -2.43 16.30
N SER A 25 -1.80 -2.99 17.38
CA SER A 25 -1.14 -2.18 18.41
C SER A 25 0.18 -2.76 18.86
N CYS A 26 1.11 -1.87 19.16
CA CYS A 26 2.34 -2.21 19.84
C CYS A 26 2.07 -2.40 21.34
N HIS A 27 2.71 -3.40 21.95
CA HIS A 27 2.61 -3.64 23.39
C HIS A 27 3.65 -2.85 24.21
N GLN A 28 4.68 -2.30 23.57
CA GLN A 28 5.77 -1.57 24.24
C GLN A 28 5.62 -0.04 24.16
N CYS A 29 4.76 0.48 23.29
CA CYS A 29 4.55 1.92 23.14
C CYS A 29 3.12 2.21 22.67
N ASP A 30 2.80 3.49 22.51
CA ASP A 30 1.51 4.02 22.10
C ASP A 30 1.23 3.93 20.59
N TYR A 31 2.12 3.34 19.79
CA TYR A 31 1.91 3.19 18.35
C TYR A 31 0.81 2.16 18.05
N ALA A 32 -0.12 2.55 17.18
CA ALA A 32 -1.16 1.67 16.67
C ALA A 32 -1.54 2.04 15.23
N LEU A 33 -2.04 1.04 14.51
CA LEU A 33 -2.75 1.20 13.26
C LEU A 33 -4.24 0.96 13.48
N VAL A 34 -5.09 1.73 12.82
CA VAL A 34 -6.54 1.54 12.77
C VAL A 34 -6.97 1.28 11.34
N GLN A 35 -7.94 0.39 11.17
CA GLN A 35 -8.49 0.06 9.86
C GLN A 35 -9.76 0.87 9.60
N LYS A 36 -9.81 1.55 8.45
CA LYS A 36 -11.01 2.21 7.91
C LYS A 36 -11.14 1.82 6.45
N ASN A 37 -12.30 1.34 6.01
CA ASN A 37 -12.54 0.93 4.62
C ASN A 37 -11.47 -0.05 4.08
N ASN A 38 -11.04 -1.02 4.89
CA ASN A 38 -9.96 -1.98 4.57
C ASN A 38 -8.58 -1.35 4.30
N ILE A 39 -8.37 -0.08 4.67
CA ILE A 39 -7.08 0.61 4.63
C ILE A 39 -6.61 0.82 6.07
N TRP A 40 -5.33 0.58 6.32
CA TRP A 40 -4.70 0.77 7.63
C TRP A 40 -4.04 2.14 7.73
N PHE A 41 -4.24 2.83 8.85
CA PHE A 41 -3.74 4.17 9.12
C PHE A 41 -3.05 4.20 10.48
N PRO A 42 -1.93 4.91 10.68
CA PRO A 42 -1.43 5.20 12.03
C PRO A 42 -2.47 6.02 12.80
N GLU A 43 -2.87 5.53 13.98
CA GLU A 43 -4.01 6.02 14.77
C GLU A 43 -3.94 7.51 15.09
N ASN A 44 -2.72 8.04 15.29
CA ASN A 44 -2.46 9.44 15.65
C ASN A 44 -1.87 10.27 14.50
N SER A 45 -1.89 9.79 13.25
CA SER A 45 -1.34 10.53 12.12
C SER A 45 -2.31 11.60 11.62
N LYS A 46 -1.78 12.75 11.19
CA LYS A 46 -2.55 13.79 10.48
C LYS A 46 -3.18 13.23 9.19
N THR A 47 -2.53 12.25 8.58
CA THR A 47 -3.00 11.49 7.41
C THR A 47 -4.31 10.74 7.67
N ALA A 48 -4.61 10.39 8.94
CA ALA A 48 -5.89 9.80 9.33
C ALA A 48 -7.01 10.84 9.54
N THR A 49 -6.67 12.14 9.56
CA THR A 49 -7.55 13.25 9.94
C THR A 49 -7.73 14.34 8.88
N ASP A 50 -6.85 14.47 7.88
CA ASP A 50 -6.91 15.54 6.88
C ASP A 50 -7.80 15.18 5.68
N ASP A 51 -8.86 15.98 5.48
CA ASP A 51 -9.79 15.85 4.35
C ASP A 51 -9.11 16.06 2.98
N CYS A 52 -7.95 16.73 2.95
CA CYS A 52 -7.18 16.93 1.72
C CYS A 52 -6.68 15.61 1.10
N PHE A 53 -6.52 14.55 1.90
CA PHE A 53 -6.13 13.21 1.44
C PHE A 53 -7.34 12.26 1.25
N THR A 54 -8.54 12.71 1.60
CA THR A 54 -9.82 12.00 1.42
C THR A 54 -10.64 12.54 0.27
N SER A 55 -10.25 13.67 -0.33
CA SER A 55 -10.87 14.13 -1.58
C SER A 55 -10.63 13.07 -2.66
N PHE A 56 -11.71 12.60 -3.27
CA PHE A 56 -11.66 11.60 -4.34
C PHE A 56 -10.89 12.10 -5.58
N GLU A 57 -10.54 13.39 -5.60
CA GLU A 57 -9.90 14.14 -6.67
C GLU A 57 -8.36 14.07 -6.68
N GLY A 58 -7.76 13.06 -6.04
CA GLY A 58 -6.37 12.71 -6.38
C GLY A 58 -6.28 12.55 -7.91
N THR A 59 -5.37 13.27 -8.57
CA THR A 59 -5.37 13.40 -10.05
C THR A 59 -5.39 12.02 -10.70
N THR A 60 -6.53 11.65 -11.28
CA THR A 60 -6.74 10.43 -12.03
C THR A 60 -6.08 10.59 -13.40
N LEU A 61 -4.75 10.51 -13.42
CA LEU A 61 -3.97 10.58 -14.66
C LEU A 61 -4.44 9.52 -15.66
N ARG A 62 -4.93 8.37 -15.17
CA ARG A 62 -5.55 7.30 -15.96
C ARG A 62 -6.83 7.75 -16.68
N GLU A 63 -7.72 8.49 -16.01
CA GLU A 63 -8.98 8.97 -16.58
C GLU A 63 -8.77 10.21 -17.47
N ARG A 64 -7.88 11.13 -17.08
CA ARG A 64 -7.54 12.32 -17.88
C ARG A 64 -6.82 12.00 -19.19
N ALA A 65 -6.17 10.85 -19.29
CA ALA A 65 -5.40 10.50 -20.48
C ALA A 65 -6.24 9.94 -21.64
N GLN A 66 -7.52 9.59 -21.43
CA GLN A 66 -8.41 9.00 -22.46
C GLN A 66 -7.73 7.95 -23.36
N ALA A 67 -6.80 7.19 -22.79
CA ALA A 67 -6.00 6.19 -23.48
C ALA A 67 -5.92 4.97 -22.57
N ASP A 68 -6.03 3.77 -23.14
CA ASP A 68 -5.91 2.50 -22.40
C ASP A 68 -4.59 2.39 -21.61
N LEU A 69 -3.60 3.23 -21.93
CA LEU A 69 -2.36 3.45 -21.20
C LEU A 69 -2.09 4.96 -21.21
N SER A 70 -2.02 5.59 -20.04
CA SER A 70 -1.72 7.01 -19.95
C SER A 70 -0.26 7.25 -20.34
N SER A 71 -0.03 8.18 -21.25
CA SER A 71 1.29 8.52 -21.84
C SER A 71 2.28 9.19 -20.87
N SER A 72 2.22 8.88 -19.57
CA SER A 72 3.31 9.21 -18.66
C SER A 72 4.55 8.39 -19.02
N ARG A 73 5.73 9.01 -18.95
CA ARG A 73 7.04 8.41 -19.31
C ARG A 73 7.36 7.10 -18.56
N PHE A 74 6.56 6.75 -17.56
CA PHE A 74 6.68 5.56 -16.71
C PHE A 74 5.85 4.36 -17.17
N GLU A 75 4.95 4.51 -18.15
CA GLU A 75 4.13 3.42 -18.73
C GLU A 75 4.74 2.81 -20.00
N TYR A 76 6.01 3.13 -20.31
CA TYR A 76 6.71 2.44 -21.39
C TYR A 76 6.86 0.95 -21.06
N ALA A 77 6.69 0.08 -22.06
CA ALA A 77 6.95 -1.36 -21.95
C ALA A 77 8.34 -1.69 -21.40
N SER A 78 9.30 -0.76 -21.48
CA SER A 78 10.61 -0.86 -20.84
C SER A 78 10.54 -0.86 -19.31
N TYR A 79 9.67 -0.07 -18.69
CA TYR A 79 9.55 0.00 -17.22
C TYR A 79 8.90 -1.27 -16.66
N VAL A 80 7.85 -1.76 -17.32
CA VAL A 80 7.25 -3.07 -17.01
C VAL A 80 8.29 -4.19 -17.12
N LYS A 81 9.12 -4.18 -18.17
CA LYS A 81 10.22 -5.15 -18.31
C LYS A 81 11.26 -5.05 -17.18
N ILE A 82 11.57 -3.85 -16.72
CA ILE A 82 12.49 -3.64 -15.57
C ILE A 82 11.88 -4.23 -14.30
N ILE A 83 10.61 -3.92 -14.02
CA ILE A 83 9.87 -4.47 -12.86
C ILE A 83 9.85 -6.00 -12.94
N GLN A 84 9.41 -6.57 -14.07
CA GLN A 84 9.35 -8.03 -14.26
C GLN A 84 10.72 -8.70 -14.09
N LYS A 85 11.79 -8.07 -14.57
CA LYS A 85 13.15 -8.57 -14.38
C LYS A 85 13.59 -8.52 -12.92
N ALA A 86 13.25 -7.45 -12.20
CA ALA A 86 13.50 -7.34 -10.77
C ALA A 86 12.70 -8.38 -9.97
N LEU A 87 11.44 -8.64 -10.35
CA LEU A 87 10.62 -9.67 -9.74
C LEU A 87 11.11 -11.09 -10.03
N ALA A 88 11.80 -11.32 -11.16
CA ALA A 88 12.33 -12.64 -11.49
C ALA A 88 13.41 -13.14 -10.51
N VAL A 89 14.07 -12.22 -9.79
CA VAL A 89 15.04 -12.54 -8.73
C VAL A 89 14.41 -12.55 -7.33
N CYS A 90 13.16 -12.11 -7.21
CA CYS A 90 12.41 -12.20 -5.95
C CYS A 90 11.87 -13.62 -5.76
N ASN A 91 11.78 -14.04 -4.49
CA ASN A 91 11.14 -15.32 -4.15
C ASN A 91 9.65 -15.25 -4.53
N LYS A 92 9.19 -16.17 -5.39
CA LYS A 92 7.77 -16.35 -5.67
C LYS A 92 7.00 -16.56 -4.36
N GLY A 93 5.87 -15.89 -4.21
CA GLY A 93 5.06 -15.92 -2.98
C GLY A 93 5.63 -15.06 -1.85
N GLY A 94 6.67 -14.26 -2.10
CA GLY A 94 7.19 -13.29 -1.14
C GLY A 94 6.23 -12.12 -0.87
N VAL A 95 6.56 -11.34 0.14
CA VAL A 95 5.87 -10.07 0.46
C VAL A 95 6.66 -8.92 -0.15
N ILE A 96 5.99 -8.05 -0.90
CA ILE A 96 6.55 -6.85 -1.52
C ILE A 96 5.97 -5.61 -0.85
N LEU A 97 6.83 -4.67 -0.44
CA LEU A 97 6.43 -3.32 -0.07
C LEU A 97 6.52 -2.41 -1.30
N GLU A 98 5.39 -1.91 -1.76
CA GLU A 98 5.31 -0.92 -2.83
C GLU A 98 5.13 0.47 -2.21
N LEU A 99 6.14 1.33 -2.39
CA LEU A 99 6.12 2.71 -1.91
C LEU A 99 5.55 3.62 -2.98
N GLY A 100 4.52 4.40 -2.62
CA GLY A 100 3.83 5.28 -3.58
C GLY A 100 3.03 4.47 -4.60
N ALA A 101 2.22 3.53 -4.12
CA ALA A 101 1.40 2.65 -4.96
C ALA A 101 0.39 3.42 -5.82
N GLY A 102 0.04 4.66 -5.44
CA GLY A 102 -0.93 5.47 -6.16
C GLY A 102 -2.25 4.74 -6.35
N ASP A 103 -2.75 4.76 -7.59
CA ASP A 103 -3.99 4.10 -8.00
C ASP A 103 -3.80 2.65 -8.49
N GLY A 104 -2.60 2.07 -8.30
CA GLY A 104 -2.39 0.64 -8.46
C GLY A 104 -1.85 0.17 -9.81
N ARG A 105 -1.27 1.07 -10.61
CA ARG A 105 -0.83 0.76 -12.00
C ARG A 105 0.16 -0.40 -12.10
N PHE A 106 1.04 -0.54 -11.11
CA PHE A 106 2.01 -1.63 -11.06
C PHE A 106 1.68 -2.67 -10.00
N THR A 107 0.86 -2.31 -9.00
CA THR A 107 0.40 -3.21 -7.95
C THR A 107 -0.21 -4.49 -8.52
N GLU A 108 -1.01 -4.40 -9.59
CA GLU A 108 -1.62 -5.58 -10.21
C GLU A 108 -0.58 -6.58 -10.72
N LEU A 109 0.51 -6.10 -11.34
CA LEU A 109 1.61 -6.94 -11.81
C LEU A 109 2.36 -7.60 -10.64
N LEU A 110 2.44 -6.93 -9.50
CA LEU A 110 3.07 -7.46 -8.30
C LEU A 110 2.21 -8.56 -7.67
N LEU A 111 0.88 -8.34 -7.61
CA LEU A 111 -0.11 -9.24 -7.00
C LEU A 111 -0.23 -10.59 -7.71
N GLU A 112 0.14 -10.71 -9.00
CA GLU A 112 0.07 -11.98 -9.74
C GLU A 112 0.83 -13.14 -9.05
N LYS A 113 1.88 -12.82 -8.29
CA LYS A 113 2.79 -13.83 -7.70
C LYS A 113 3.23 -13.53 -6.26
N HIS A 114 2.73 -12.46 -5.67
CA HIS A 114 3.21 -11.96 -4.39
C HIS A 114 2.06 -11.42 -3.54
N THR A 115 2.31 -11.34 -2.24
CA THR A 115 1.54 -10.47 -1.36
C THR A 115 2.11 -9.06 -1.44
N VAL A 116 1.27 -8.05 -1.57
CA VAL A 116 1.70 -6.66 -1.72
C VAL A 116 1.21 -5.81 -0.55
N ILE A 117 2.14 -5.15 0.12
CA ILE A 117 1.87 -4.04 1.02
C ILE A 117 1.93 -2.77 0.17
N ALA A 118 0.77 -2.24 -0.20
CA ALA A 118 0.67 -1.00 -0.96
C ALA A 118 0.67 0.18 0.01
N ASN A 119 1.74 0.98 -0.01
CA ASN A 119 1.85 2.20 0.76
C ASN A 119 1.60 3.43 -0.11
N GLU A 120 0.80 4.36 0.39
CA GLU A 120 0.51 5.64 -0.24
C GLU A 120 0.04 6.64 0.82
N ILE A 121 0.29 7.94 0.64
CA ILE A 121 -0.18 8.97 1.57
C ILE A 121 -1.61 9.41 1.25
N ASN A 122 -2.08 9.17 0.03
CA ASN A 122 -3.43 9.47 -0.44
C ASN A 122 -4.38 8.27 -0.27
N ALA A 123 -5.29 8.36 0.71
CA ALA A 123 -6.26 7.32 0.99
C ALA A 123 -7.21 7.04 -0.18
N SER A 124 -7.61 8.07 -0.95
CA SER A 124 -8.47 7.91 -2.13
C SER A 124 -7.81 7.06 -3.22
N ALA A 125 -6.49 7.17 -3.36
CA ALA A 125 -5.74 6.37 -4.32
C ALA A 125 -5.75 4.88 -3.91
N LEU A 126 -5.54 4.59 -2.62
CA LEU A 126 -5.64 3.24 -2.07
C LEU A 126 -7.06 2.66 -2.14
N LEU A 127 -8.10 3.50 -1.99
CA LEU A 127 -9.48 3.06 -2.18
C LEU A 127 -9.71 2.61 -3.63
N ARG A 128 -9.28 3.40 -4.61
CA ARG A 128 -9.37 3.04 -6.04
C ARG A 128 -8.56 1.78 -6.36
N LEU A 129 -7.35 1.67 -5.83
CA LEU A 129 -6.53 0.46 -5.97
C LEU A 129 -7.28 -0.76 -5.42
N ARG A 130 -7.73 -0.71 -4.15
CA ARG A 130 -8.50 -1.79 -3.51
C ARG A 130 -9.71 -2.23 -4.34
N ASP A 131 -10.42 -1.27 -4.92
CA ASP A 131 -11.65 -1.55 -5.69
C ASP A 131 -11.39 -2.04 -7.12
N SER A 132 -10.17 -1.89 -7.63
CA SER A 132 -9.83 -2.22 -9.02
C SER A 132 -8.97 -3.47 -9.21
N VAL A 133 -8.32 -3.97 -8.14
CA VAL A 133 -7.48 -5.17 -8.24
C VAL A 133 -8.29 -6.46 -8.35
N SER A 134 -7.77 -7.43 -9.11
CA SER A 134 -8.42 -8.73 -9.28
C SER A 134 -8.28 -9.67 -8.08
N ASN A 135 -7.19 -9.55 -7.31
CA ASN A 135 -6.85 -10.43 -6.17
C ASN A 135 -6.69 -9.63 -4.86
N PRO A 136 -7.76 -9.02 -4.34
CA PRO A 136 -7.71 -8.14 -3.16
C PRO A 136 -7.26 -8.87 -1.89
N GLU A 137 -7.36 -10.20 -1.83
CA GLU A 137 -6.93 -11.00 -0.69
C GLU A 137 -5.41 -11.07 -0.51
N ASN A 138 -4.63 -10.70 -1.53
CA ASN A 138 -3.17 -10.59 -1.52
C ASN A 138 -2.67 -9.14 -1.42
N LEU A 139 -3.60 -8.18 -1.29
CA LEU A 139 -3.31 -6.76 -1.10
C LEU A 139 -3.49 -6.33 0.37
N PHE A 140 -2.51 -5.63 0.90
CA PHE A 140 -2.58 -4.91 2.18
C PHE A 140 -2.38 -3.42 1.93
N CYS A 141 -3.43 -2.61 2.11
CA CYS A 141 -3.36 -1.16 1.93
C CYS A 141 -2.95 -0.45 3.22
N LEU A 142 -1.88 0.35 3.15
CA LEU A 142 -1.35 1.12 4.27
C LEU A 142 -1.23 2.60 3.90
N CYS A 143 -2.06 3.43 4.51
CA CYS A 143 -2.05 4.87 4.32
C CYS A 143 -1.15 5.56 5.37
N CYS A 144 0.09 5.86 5.01
CA CYS A 144 1.00 6.61 5.87
C CYS A 144 2.18 7.21 5.09
N SER A 145 2.86 8.17 5.71
CA SER A 145 4.14 8.66 5.21
C SER A 145 5.24 7.60 5.36
N PHE A 146 6.31 7.72 4.57
CA PHE A 146 7.47 6.82 4.64
C PHE A 146 8.07 6.74 6.05
N ASP A 147 8.10 7.85 6.78
CA ASP A 147 8.69 7.91 8.12
C ASP A 147 7.90 7.10 9.15
N GLU A 148 6.60 6.93 8.92
CA GLU A 148 5.64 6.22 9.76
C GLU A 148 5.39 4.77 9.29
N LEU A 149 6.13 4.28 8.29
CA LEU A 149 5.99 2.90 7.82
C LEU A 149 6.25 1.90 8.95
N PRO A 150 5.29 1.02 9.28
CA PRO A 150 5.41 0.00 10.31
C PRO A 150 6.20 -1.20 9.79
N VAL A 151 7.45 -0.96 9.41
CA VAL A 151 8.41 -1.98 8.98
C VAL A 151 9.67 -1.87 9.84
N ARG A 152 10.41 -2.97 10.01
CA ARG A 152 11.70 -2.93 10.70
C ARG A 152 12.67 -2.11 9.84
N LYS A 153 13.16 -1.00 10.37
CA LYS A 153 14.23 -0.19 9.77
C LYS A 153 15.60 -0.79 10.07
#